data_AF-Q222P5-F1
#
_entry.id   AF-Q222P5-F1
#
_cell.length_a   1.000
_cell.length_b   1.000
_cell.length_c   1.000
_cell.angle_alpha   90.00
_cell.angle_beta   90.00
_cell.angle_gamma   90.00
#
_symmetry.space_group_name_H-M   'P 1'
#
loop_
_entity.id
_entity.type
_entity.pdbx_description
1 polymer ?
#
loop_
_entity_poly.entity_id
_entity_poly.type
_entity_poly.pdbx_seq_one_letter_code
_entity_poly.pdbx_strand_id
1 'polypeptide(L)'
;MRKSHHVHVAPDVRMVAKIGLRVAVASFLGLLLVLILVSDGKASGYRQIISAFALSKVSLGPAMLVFGFALVSFAGITAWLFSIYASFRIAGPLYRISRNLELLINHGLVAPLPIRHTDSLQREWEEFEASVSALRAQHEELKQALGEVENALAPISEAEDSTALATGIARLKKAEQLVNL
;
A
#
# COMPACT_ATOMS: atom_id res chain seq x y z
N MET A 1 -14.10 0.88 -24.83
CA MET A 1 -13.79 -0.45 -24.23
C MET A 1 -12.87 -0.25 -23.03
N ARG A 2 -13.41 -0.32 -21.81
CA ARG A 2 -12.63 -0.20 -20.55
C ARG A 2 -11.95 -1.56 -20.29
N LYS A 3 -10.63 -1.65 -20.45
CA LYS A 3 -9.86 -2.79 -19.94
C LYS A 3 -9.97 -2.76 -18.41
N SER A 4 -10.56 -3.78 -17.81
CA SER A 4 -10.56 -3.93 -16.35
C SER A 4 -9.11 -4.09 -15.88
N HIS A 5 -8.54 -3.02 -15.32
CA HIS A 5 -7.29 -3.11 -14.59
C HIS A 5 -7.56 -3.85 -13.29
N HIS A 6 -7.39 -5.18 -13.34
CA HIS A 6 -7.21 -5.97 -12.14
C HIS A 6 -6.02 -5.36 -11.38
N VAL A 7 -6.32 -4.70 -10.25
CA VAL A 7 -5.33 -4.24 -9.30
C VAL A 7 -4.70 -5.50 -8.71
N HIS A 8 -3.66 -5.99 -9.37
CA HIS A 8 -2.82 -7.03 -8.82
C HIS A 8 -2.04 -6.39 -7.66
N VAL A 9 -2.65 -6.39 -6.48
CA VAL A 9 -1.91 -6.36 -5.22
C VAL A 9 -1.26 -7.73 -5.08
N ALA A 10 -0.36 -8.07 -6.01
CA ALA A 10 0.50 -9.21 -5.83
C ALA A 10 1.44 -8.82 -4.68
N PRO A 11 1.39 -9.47 -3.52
CA PRO A 11 2.47 -9.31 -2.55
C PRO A 11 3.75 -9.59 -3.32
N ASP A 12 4.71 -8.65 -3.27
CA ASP A 12 5.94 -8.75 -4.03
C ASP A 12 6.54 -10.14 -3.76
N VAL A 13 6.39 -11.04 -4.73
CA VAL A 13 6.71 -12.46 -4.57
C VAL A 13 8.17 -12.65 -4.18
N ARG A 14 9.01 -11.66 -4.53
CA ARG A 14 10.42 -11.58 -4.12
C ARG A 14 10.56 -11.35 -2.62
N MET A 15 9.69 -10.55 -2.01
CA MET A 15 9.71 -10.29 -0.57
C MET A 15 9.25 -11.52 0.21
N VAL A 16 8.15 -12.14 -0.23
CA VAL A 16 7.66 -13.41 0.36
C VAL A 16 8.71 -14.50 0.22
N ALA A 17 9.34 -14.64 -0.95
CA ALA A 17 10.40 -15.61 -1.18
C ALA A 17 11.64 -15.36 -0.28
N LYS A 18 12.07 -14.11 -0.12
CA LYS A 18 13.20 -13.77 0.78
C LYS A 18 12.90 -14.14 2.24
N ILE A 19 11.68 -13.95 2.69
CA ILE A 19 11.27 -14.29 4.06
C ILE A 19 11.18 -15.80 4.21
N GLY A 20 10.50 -16.48 3.28
CA GLY A 20 10.42 -17.95 3.27
C GLY A 20 11.81 -18.60 3.27
N LEU A 21 12.74 -18.06 2.50
CA LEU A 21 14.13 -18.51 2.48
C LEU A 21 14.82 -18.33 3.84
N ARG A 22 14.67 -17.17 4.49
CA ARG A 22 15.24 -16.92 5.83
C ARG A 22 14.67 -17.87 6.88
N VAL A 23 13.36 -18.11 6.84
CA VAL A 23 12.70 -19.05 7.76
C VAL A 23 13.17 -20.48 7.49
N ALA A 24 13.29 -20.89 6.24
CA ALA A 24 13.81 -22.20 5.86
C ALA A 24 15.26 -22.42 6.32
N VAL A 25 16.14 -21.44 6.09
CA VAL A 25 17.54 -21.48 6.55
C VAL A 25 17.62 -21.54 8.08
N ALA A 26 16.84 -20.73 8.79
CA ALA A 26 16.80 -20.75 10.25
C ALA A 26 16.31 -22.11 10.79
N SER A 27 15.30 -22.69 10.14
CA SER A 27 14.76 -24.01 10.48
C SER A 27 15.79 -25.12 10.26
N PHE A 28 16.48 -25.08 9.12
CA PHE A 28 17.55 -26.03 8.79
C PHE A 28 18.72 -25.95 9.77
N LEU A 29 19.16 -24.74 10.11
CA LEU A 29 20.23 -24.53 11.10
C LEU A 29 19.81 -25.00 12.50
N GLY A 30 18.56 -24.75 12.90
CA GLY A 30 18.03 -25.24 14.16
C GLY A 30 18.03 -26.77 14.24
N LEU A 31 17.60 -27.44 13.16
CA LEU A 31 17.63 -28.90 13.07
C LEU A 31 19.06 -29.44 13.16
N LEU A 32 20.00 -28.80 12.46
CA LEU A 32 21.41 -29.18 12.44
C LEU A 32 22.05 -29.01 13.82
N LEU A 33 21.70 -27.95 14.55
CA LEU A 33 22.14 -27.72 15.93
C LEU A 33 21.63 -28.82 16.87
N VAL A 34 20.35 -29.21 16.76
CA VAL A 34 19.78 -30.30 17.57
C VAL A 34 20.48 -31.62 17.27
N LEU A 35 20.76 -31.92 16.00
CA LEU A 35 21.50 -33.12 15.62
C LEU A 35 22.91 -33.13 16.23
N ILE A 36 23.61 -31.99 16.22
CA ILE A 36 24.94 -31.87 16.85
C ILE A 36 24.86 -32.06 18.37
N LEU A 37 23.89 -31.43 19.03
CA LEU A 37 23.71 -31.54 20.49
C LEU A 37 23.36 -32.97 20.94
N VAL A 38 22.60 -33.71 20.12
CA VAL A 38 22.24 -35.10 20.40
C VAL A 38 23.37 -36.07 20.03
N SER A 39 24.24 -35.71 19.10
CA SER A 39 25.37 -36.53 18.67
C SER A 39 26.53 -36.41 19.66
N ASP A 40 26.42 -37.13 20.77
CA ASP A 40 27.49 -37.22 21.75
C ASP A 40 28.68 -38.00 21.14
N GLY A 41 29.74 -37.28 20.74
CA GLY A 41 30.90 -37.80 20.01
C GLY A 41 31.82 -38.75 20.78
N LYS A 42 31.32 -39.45 21.82
CA LYS A 42 32.11 -40.27 22.75
C LYS A 42 31.62 -41.71 22.89
N ALA A 43 31.10 -42.33 21.84
CA ALA A 43 30.75 -43.75 21.84
C ALA A 43 31.97 -44.61 21.45
N SER A 44 32.75 -45.07 22.42
CA SER A 44 33.94 -45.93 22.17
C SER A 44 33.65 -47.43 22.18
N GLY A 45 32.40 -47.86 22.45
CA GLY A 45 32.03 -49.28 22.49
C GLY A 45 30.60 -49.61 22.08
N TYR A 46 30.41 -50.79 21.47
CA TYR A 46 29.12 -51.27 20.93
C TYR A 46 27.98 -51.26 21.96
N ARG A 47 28.28 -51.58 23.23
CA ARG A 47 27.31 -51.54 24.34
C ARG A 47 26.82 -50.12 24.66
N GLN A 48 27.70 -49.12 24.56
CA GLN A 48 27.36 -47.71 24.78
C GLN A 48 26.52 -47.15 23.64
N ILE A 49 26.73 -47.62 22.41
CA ILE A 49 25.91 -47.24 21.24
C ILE A 49 24.47 -47.70 21.43
N ILE A 50 24.24 -48.94 21.87
CA ILE A 50 22.89 -49.49 22.07
C ILE A 50 22.17 -48.80 23.24
N SER A 51 22.86 -48.55 24.36
CA SER A 51 22.25 -47.84 25.50
C SER A 51 21.97 -46.37 25.17
N ALA A 52 22.83 -45.72 24.40
CA ALA A 52 22.59 -44.37 23.90
C ALA A 52 21.37 -44.33 22.96
N PHE A 53 21.16 -45.36 22.13
CA PHE A 53 19.98 -45.50 21.28
C PHE A 53 18.67 -45.62 22.09
N ALA A 54 18.71 -46.39 23.19
CA ALA A 54 17.55 -46.58 24.05
C ALA A 54 17.17 -45.30 24.82
N LEU A 55 18.16 -44.58 25.38
CA LEU A 55 17.93 -43.28 26.03
C LEU A 55 17.50 -42.19 25.02
N SER A 56 18.05 -42.22 23.82
CA SER A 56 17.69 -41.29 22.76
C SER A 56 16.23 -41.43 22.35
N LYS A 57 15.69 -42.66 22.25
CA LYS A 57 14.26 -42.88 21.93
C LYS A 57 13.28 -42.28 22.94
N VAL A 58 13.58 -42.34 24.24
CA VAL A 58 12.69 -41.80 25.29
C VAL A 58 12.71 -40.28 25.31
N SER A 59 13.86 -39.66 25.05
CA SER A 59 14.02 -38.20 25.03
C SER A 59 13.63 -37.57 23.67
N LEU A 60 13.58 -38.35 22.59
CA LEU A 60 13.29 -37.85 21.24
C LEU A 60 11.90 -37.21 21.13
N GLY A 61 10.87 -37.85 21.70
CA GLY A 61 9.49 -37.38 21.60
C GLY A 61 9.30 -35.98 22.20
N PRO A 62 9.64 -35.77 23.49
CA PRO A 62 9.60 -34.45 24.12
C PRO A 62 10.50 -33.43 23.40
N ALA A 63 11.70 -33.82 22.96
CA ALA A 63 12.61 -32.93 22.25
C ALA A 63 12.02 -32.46 20.91
N MET A 64 11.43 -33.36 20.12
CA MET A 64 10.75 -33.01 18.86
C MET A 64 9.56 -32.09 19.10
N LEU A 65 8.77 -32.32 20.17
CA LEU A 65 7.65 -31.45 20.52
C LEU A 65 8.11 -30.03 20.89
N VAL A 66 9.11 -29.91 21.76
CA VAL A 66 9.66 -28.61 22.17
C VAL A 66 10.24 -27.87 20.96
N PHE A 67 11.00 -28.57 20.12
CA PHE A 67 11.60 -27.97 18.93
C PHE A 67 10.55 -27.57 17.89
N GLY A 68 9.58 -28.45 17.60
CA GLY A 68 8.49 -28.15 16.69
C GLY A 68 7.66 -26.97 17.15
N PHE A 69 7.34 -26.90 18.45
CA PHE A 69 6.62 -25.78 19.04
C PHE A 69 7.41 -24.48 18.97
N ALA A 70 8.71 -24.51 19.28
CA ALA A 70 9.59 -23.34 19.16
C ALA A 70 9.66 -22.83 17.71
N LEU A 71 9.76 -23.73 16.74
CA LEU A 71 9.84 -23.40 15.31
C LEU A 71 8.53 -22.80 14.80
N VAL A 72 7.38 -23.40 15.14
CA VAL A 72 6.06 -22.87 14.78
C VAL A 72 5.81 -21.50 15.44
N SER A 73 6.18 -21.35 16.71
CA SER A 73 6.04 -20.06 17.42
C SER A 73 6.90 -18.97 16.77
N PHE A 74 8.14 -19.29 16.40
CA PHE A 74 9.02 -18.37 15.68
C PHE A 74 8.46 -17.99 14.30
N ALA A 75 7.97 -18.97 13.53
CA ALA A 75 7.31 -18.71 12.26
C ALA A 75 6.08 -17.81 12.43
N GLY A 76 5.26 -18.06 13.46
CA GLY A 76 4.09 -17.23 13.78
C GLY A 76 4.46 -15.77 14.11
N ILE A 77 5.47 -15.56 14.95
CA ILE A 77 5.94 -14.21 15.32
C ILE A 77 6.48 -13.46 14.09
N THR A 78 7.28 -14.13 13.26
CA THR A 78 7.84 -13.50 12.05
C THR A 78 6.76 -13.14 11.03
N ALA A 79 5.77 -14.02 10.83
CA ALA A 79 4.61 -13.73 9.97
C ALA A 79 3.77 -12.57 10.52
N TRP A 80 3.56 -12.53 11.84
CA TRP A 80 2.84 -11.45 12.51
C TRP A 80 3.54 -10.10 12.37
N LEU A 81 4.84 -10.03 12.63
CA LEU A 81 5.65 -8.82 12.44
C LEU A 81 5.62 -8.35 10.98
N PHE A 82 5.65 -9.28 10.02
CA PHE A 82 5.55 -8.94 8.61
C PHE A 82 4.18 -8.37 8.24
N SER A 83 3.10 -8.95 8.78
CA SER A 83 1.74 -8.45 8.58
C SER A 83 1.61 -7.00 9.07
N ILE A 84 2.15 -6.70 10.24
CA ILE A 84 2.21 -5.33 10.79
C ILE A 84 3.01 -4.41 9.88
N TYR A 85 4.20 -4.84 9.46
CA TYR A 85 5.05 -4.05 8.56
C TYR A 85 4.36 -3.73 7.23
N ALA A 86 3.72 -4.72 6.62
CA ALA A 86 2.98 -4.56 5.37
C ALA A 86 1.81 -3.58 5.55
N SER A 87 1.08 -3.68 6.67
CA SER A 87 -0.01 -2.77 7.01
C SER A 87 0.46 -1.33 7.09
N PHE A 88 1.57 -1.06 7.81
CA PHE A 88 2.12 0.30 7.91
C PHE A 88 2.57 0.87 6.57
N ARG A 89 3.14 0.02 5.70
CA ARG A 89 3.60 0.45 4.37
C ARG A 89 2.45 0.90 3.47
N ILE A 90 1.26 0.31 3.63
CA ILE A 90 0.05 0.66 2.86
C ILE A 90 -0.72 1.80 3.53
N ALA A 91 -0.83 1.80 4.85
CA ALA A 91 -1.60 2.81 5.60
C ALA A 91 -1.05 4.23 5.44
N GLY A 92 0.28 4.38 5.39
CA GLY A 92 0.95 5.67 5.19
C GLY A 92 0.54 6.39 3.89
N PRO A 93 0.78 5.81 2.70
CA PRO A 93 0.38 6.42 1.43
C PRO A 93 -1.13 6.56 1.30
N LEU A 94 -1.92 5.60 1.82
CA LEU A 94 -3.37 5.71 1.80
C LEU A 94 -3.87 6.92 2.60
N TYR A 95 -3.30 7.18 3.78
CA TYR A 95 -3.61 8.37 4.57
C TYR A 95 -3.24 9.67 3.84
N ARG A 96 -2.13 9.68 3.08
CA ARG A 96 -1.75 10.85 2.27
C ARG A 96 -2.75 11.09 1.14
N ILE A 97 -3.17 10.03 0.45
CA ILE A 97 -4.19 10.12 -0.61
C ILE A 97 -5.51 10.64 -0.04
N SER A 98 -5.98 10.09 1.08
CA SER A 98 -7.23 10.55 1.71
C SER A 98 -7.14 12.01 2.14
N ARG A 99 -5.99 12.43 2.67
CA ARG A 99 -5.79 13.83 3.08
C ARG A 99 -5.70 14.77 1.88
N ASN A 100 -5.15 14.33 0.75
CA ASN A 100 -5.17 15.11 -0.50
C ASN A 100 -6.58 15.25 -1.04
N LEU A 101 -7.41 14.21 -0.97
CA LEU A 101 -8.83 14.29 -1.33
C LEU A 101 -9.58 15.26 -0.42
N GLU A 102 -9.34 15.20 0.89
CA GLU A 102 -9.94 16.12 1.86
C GLU A 102 -9.52 17.58 1.60
N LEU A 103 -8.24 17.82 1.25
CA LEU A 103 -7.77 19.14 0.86
C LEU A 103 -8.42 19.60 -0.45
N LEU A 104 -8.59 18.70 -1.42
CA LEU A 104 -9.23 19.01 -2.70
C LEU A 104 -10.70 19.41 -2.52
N ILE A 105 -11.42 18.73 -1.63
CA ILE A 105 -12.82 19.04 -1.31
C ILE A 105 -12.91 20.37 -0.56
N ASN A 106 -12.13 20.55 0.51
CA ASN A 106 -12.29 21.70 1.38
C ASN A 106 -11.70 23.01 0.83
N HIS A 107 -10.68 22.92 -0.04
CA HIS A 107 -9.91 24.09 -0.51
C HIS A 107 -9.86 24.20 -2.03
N GLY A 108 -10.60 23.35 -2.76
CA GLY A 108 -10.55 23.29 -4.22
C GLY A 108 -9.24 22.71 -4.76
N LEU A 109 -8.87 23.07 -5.98
CA LEU A 109 -7.76 22.48 -6.75
C LEU A 109 -6.36 22.87 -6.23
N VAL A 110 -6.01 22.50 -5.01
CA VAL A 110 -4.67 22.71 -4.39
C VAL A 110 -3.65 21.70 -4.94
N ALA A 111 -2.37 22.06 -4.94
CA ALA A 111 -1.30 21.13 -5.32
C ALA A 111 -1.27 19.91 -4.37
N PRO A 112 -1.33 18.68 -4.90
CA PRO A 112 -1.34 17.47 -4.08
C PRO A 112 -0.01 17.29 -3.31
N LEU A 113 -0.10 16.82 -2.06
CA LEU A 113 1.06 16.44 -1.25
C LEU A 113 1.72 15.19 -1.85
N PRO A 114 3.01 15.23 -2.21
CA PRO A 114 3.68 14.11 -2.83
C PRO A 114 3.80 12.92 -1.86
N ILE A 115 3.66 11.72 -2.41
CA ILE A 115 4.03 10.47 -1.72
C ILE A 115 5.52 10.18 -1.91
N ARG A 116 6.13 9.41 -1.00
CA ARG A 116 7.57 9.10 -1.10
C ARG A 116 7.78 7.99 -2.11
N HIS A 117 8.80 8.07 -2.97
CA HIS A 117 9.09 7.04 -3.99
C HIS A 117 9.21 5.60 -3.49
N THR A 118 9.48 5.39 -2.19
CA THR A 118 9.58 4.06 -1.56
C THR A 118 8.23 3.47 -1.12
N ASP A 119 7.20 4.31 -1.04
CA ASP A 119 5.87 3.92 -0.58
C ASP A 119 5.21 2.98 -1.59
N SER A 120 4.38 2.05 -1.10
CA SER A 120 3.49 1.31 -2.00
C SER A 120 2.43 2.25 -2.59
N LEU A 121 1.79 1.84 -3.67
CA LEU A 121 0.75 2.61 -4.37
C LEU A 121 1.25 3.78 -5.25
N GLN A 122 2.50 3.73 -5.71
CA GLN A 122 3.04 4.75 -6.64
C GLN A 122 2.22 4.87 -7.92
N ARG A 123 1.78 3.74 -8.47
CA ARG A 123 1.02 3.72 -9.71
C ARG A 123 -0.36 4.36 -9.53
N GLU A 124 -1.06 3.99 -8.46
CA GLU A 124 -2.36 4.55 -8.09
C GLU A 124 -2.24 6.06 -7.81
N TRP A 125 -1.12 6.48 -7.23
CA TRP A 125 -0.82 7.89 -7.04
C TRP A 125 -0.59 8.64 -8.35
N GLU A 126 0.20 8.09 -9.27
CA GLU A 126 0.42 8.68 -10.60
C GLU A 126 -0.91 8.81 -11.35
N GLU A 127 -1.78 7.80 -11.29
CA GLU A 127 -3.13 7.83 -11.87
C GLU A 127 -4.01 8.90 -11.19
N PHE A 128 -3.93 9.04 -9.87
CA PHE A 128 -4.62 10.08 -9.11
C PHE A 128 -4.14 11.48 -9.50
N GLU A 129 -2.82 11.69 -9.55
CA GLU A 129 -2.20 12.96 -9.91
C GLU A 129 -2.55 13.37 -11.34
N ALA A 130 -2.51 12.43 -12.29
CA ALA A 130 -2.96 12.65 -13.66
C ALA A 130 -4.43 13.06 -13.72
N SER A 131 -5.29 12.42 -12.92
CA SER A 131 -6.73 12.73 -12.85
C SER A 131 -6.98 14.13 -12.28
N VAL A 132 -6.30 14.50 -11.20
CA VAL A 132 -6.37 15.85 -10.61
C VAL A 132 -5.85 16.90 -11.59
N SER A 133 -4.76 16.61 -12.31
CA SER A 133 -4.22 17.53 -13.30
C SER A 133 -5.17 17.73 -14.48
N ALA A 134 -5.83 16.66 -14.96
CA ALA A 134 -6.83 16.76 -16.01
C ALA A 134 -8.04 17.58 -15.57
N LEU A 135 -8.51 17.37 -14.33
CA LEU A 135 -9.60 18.16 -13.76
C LEU A 135 -9.25 19.64 -13.65
N ARG A 136 -8.00 19.95 -13.23
CA ARG A 136 -7.51 21.34 -13.19
C ARG A 136 -7.47 21.97 -14.58
N ALA A 137 -6.99 21.24 -15.59
CA ALA A 137 -6.96 21.74 -16.96
C ALA A 137 -8.36 22.06 -17.48
N GLN A 138 -9.33 21.16 -17.28
CA GLN A 138 -10.73 21.39 -17.66
C GLN A 138 -11.35 22.59 -16.94
N HIS A 139 -11.03 22.77 -15.66
CA HIS A 139 -11.52 23.92 -14.89
C HIS A 139 -10.96 25.25 -15.44
N GLU A 140 -9.67 25.29 -15.79
CA GLU A 140 -9.08 26.49 -16.41
C GLU A 140 -9.64 26.77 -17.81
N GLU A 141 -9.86 25.74 -18.63
CA GLU A 141 -10.53 25.89 -19.93
C GLU A 141 -11.95 26.48 -19.78
N LEU A 142 -12.72 25.97 -18.81
CA LEU A 142 -14.07 26.48 -18.54
C LEU A 142 -14.04 27.95 -18.11
N LYS A 143 -13.10 28.30 -17.22
CA LYS A 143 -12.91 29.67 -16.74
C LYS A 143 -12.50 30.63 -17.86
N GLN A 144 -11.63 30.19 -18.78
CA GLN A 144 -11.26 30.96 -19.96
C GLN A 144 -12.46 31.19 -20.88
N ALA A 145 -13.23 30.14 -21.19
CA ALA A 145 -14.43 30.24 -22.02
C ALA A 145 -15.47 31.17 -21.40
N LEU A 146 -15.67 31.13 -20.07
CA LEU A 146 -16.54 32.07 -19.36
C LEU A 146 -16.03 33.51 -19.48
N GLY A 147 -14.72 33.73 -19.35
CA GLY A 147 -14.11 35.06 -19.54
C GLY A 147 -14.26 35.60 -20.96
N GLU A 148 -14.13 34.75 -21.98
CA GLU A 148 -14.36 35.12 -23.38
C GLU A 148 -15.81 35.53 -23.62
N VAL A 149 -16.77 34.78 -23.07
CA VAL A 149 -18.20 35.10 -23.12
C VAL A 149 -18.47 36.44 -22.41
N GLU A 150 -17.94 36.65 -21.20
CA GLU A 150 -18.07 37.92 -20.47
C GLU A 150 -17.53 39.11 -21.27
N ASN A 151 -16.35 38.97 -21.90
CA ASN A 151 -15.73 40.01 -22.70
C ASN A 151 -16.51 40.31 -24.00
N ALA A 152 -17.03 39.29 -24.67
CA ALA A 152 -17.85 39.46 -25.87
C ALA A 152 -19.20 40.14 -25.57
N LEU A 153 -19.69 39.99 -24.34
CA LEU A 153 -20.97 40.54 -23.88
C LEU A 153 -20.88 41.93 -23.28
N ALA A 154 -19.69 42.35 -22.81
CA ALA A 154 -19.44 43.69 -22.31
C ALA A 154 -19.96 44.82 -23.24
N PRO A 155 -19.71 44.81 -24.57
CA PRO A 155 -20.23 45.86 -25.46
C PRO A 155 -21.74 45.77 -25.73
N ILE A 156 -22.34 44.57 -25.65
CA ILE A 156 -23.79 44.36 -25.89
C ILE A 156 -24.61 44.83 -24.68
N SER A 157 -24.01 44.79 -23.48
CA SER A 157 -24.67 45.23 -22.24
C SER A 157 -25.03 46.72 -22.21
N GLU A 158 -24.48 47.55 -23.10
CA GLU A 158 -24.88 48.96 -23.27
C GLU A 158 -26.17 49.12 -24.10
N ALA A 159 -26.68 48.05 -24.73
CA ALA A 159 -27.95 48.04 -25.44
C ALA A 159 -29.11 47.53 -24.56
N GLU A 160 -30.31 48.06 -24.81
CA GLU A 160 -31.53 48.01 -23.95
C GLU A 160 -32.07 46.59 -23.63
N ASP A 161 -31.59 45.53 -24.30
CA ASP A 161 -32.01 44.12 -24.15
C ASP A 161 -31.06 43.25 -23.28
N SER A 162 -30.18 43.88 -22.51
CA SER A 162 -29.09 43.30 -21.71
C SER A 162 -29.51 42.37 -20.55
N THR A 163 -30.73 42.51 -20.02
CA THR A 163 -31.10 41.92 -18.71
C THR A 163 -31.19 40.39 -18.69
N ALA A 164 -31.74 39.76 -19.74
CA ALA A 164 -31.83 38.30 -19.82
C ALA A 164 -30.44 37.65 -19.94
N LEU A 165 -29.53 38.31 -20.66
CA LEU A 165 -28.19 37.85 -20.92
C LEU A 165 -27.28 37.98 -19.69
N ALA A 166 -27.35 39.13 -19.00
CA ALA A 166 -26.70 39.32 -17.71
C ALA A 166 -27.16 38.29 -16.66
N THR A 167 -28.46 37.95 -16.67
CA THR A 167 -29.02 36.92 -15.77
C THR A 167 -28.48 35.51 -16.09
N GLY A 168 -28.27 35.20 -17.38
CA GLY A 168 -27.68 33.94 -17.83
C GLY A 168 -26.23 33.77 -17.37
N ILE A 169 -25.40 34.81 -17.54
CA ILE A 169 -24.00 34.81 -17.07
C ILE A 169 -23.96 34.66 -15.54
N ALA A 170 -24.80 35.40 -14.81
CA ALA A 170 -24.85 35.31 -13.36
C ALA A 170 -25.21 33.89 -12.87
N ARG A 171 -26.09 33.18 -13.59
CA ARG A 171 -26.44 31.78 -13.31
C ARG A 171 -25.27 30.82 -13.58
N LEU A 172 -24.55 31.01 -14.69
CA LEU A 172 -23.36 30.22 -15.02
C LEU A 172 -22.26 30.42 -13.97
N LYS A 173 -22.00 31.67 -13.56
CA LYS A 173 -21.02 32.01 -12.53
C LYS A 173 -21.38 31.43 -11.16
N LYS A 174 -22.68 31.42 -10.83
CA LYS A 174 -23.18 30.76 -9.61
C LYS A 174 -23.01 29.24 -9.68
N ALA A 175 -23.17 28.63 -10.84
CA ALA A 175 -22.92 27.20 -11.04
C ALA A 175 -21.41 26.88 -10.89
N GLU A 176 -20.53 27.71 -11.44
CA GLU A 176 -19.07 27.58 -11.25
C GLU A 176 -18.67 27.70 -9.77
N GLN A 177 -19.27 28.64 -9.03
CA GLN A 177 -19.03 28.79 -7.59
C GLN A 177 -19.49 27.56 -6.78
N LEU A 178 -20.59 26.92 -7.19
CA LEU A 178 -21.09 25.70 -6.55
C LEU A 178 -20.20 24.48 -6.82
N VAL A 179 -19.46 24.47 -7.94
CA VAL A 179 -18.50 23.41 -8.27
C VAL A 179 -17.15 23.59 -7.55
N ASN A 180 -16.86 24.80 -7.05
CA ASN A 180 -15.68 25.12 -6.24
C ASN A 180 -15.88 24.88 -4.72
N LEU A 181 -17.03 24.35 -4.29
CA LEU A 181 -17.34 23.89 -2.94
C LEU A 181 -17.27 22.36 -2.85
#